data_AF-A0A8J6PR60-F1
#
_entry.id   AF-A0A8J6PR60-F1
#
_cell.length_a   1.000
_cell.length_b   1.000
_cell.length_c   1.000
_cell.angle_alpha   90.00
_cell.angle_beta   90.00
_cell.angle_gamma   90.00
#
_symmetry.space_group_name_H-M   'P 1'
#
loop_
_entity.id
_entity.type
_entity.pdbx_description
1 polymer ?
#
loop_
_entity_poly.entity_id
_entity_poly.type
_entity_poly.pdbx_seq_one_letter_code
_entity_poly.pdbx_strand_id
1 'polypeptide(L)'
;DSGTANANVRAVRDAYYAFTGTRHTNLWMMLGDNAYTNGTDAEYQTAVFDVFPTMLRKSVLWPTLGNHDGLSADSATQTGPYYNIFSLPKAGEAGGLASGTAAYYSFDYANIHFICLESYETSRSATGPMLNWLQNDLASTAQPWVIVFFHHPPYSKGSHDSDTEIELREMRQNALPILENAGVDLVLSGHSHSYERSFLLDGHYGTSSTFTASMKKNAGSGREDGTGAYRKPTYGIAAHEGTVYAVAGTSGQASGGLLNHPAMYVSLNTVGSMVLDVNGSRLDASFIDLTGVKRDYFTIVKGGTPPPPPPPAAPTAPTNLRATGTSATRITLAWTDTAGDESGFQLQRSADNVTFTTIATPGPNVTSYSDAGLKRNRTYYYRVRAFKSGSPTLYSAFSNTLRASTGK
;
A
#
# COMPACT_ATOMS: atom_id res chain seq x y z
N ASP A 1 -1.04 20.08 -4.41
CA ASP A 1 -1.58 21.17 -3.57
C ASP A 1 -0.46 22.08 -3.06
N SER A 2 0.21 22.77 -3.98
CA SER A 2 1.25 23.76 -3.64
C SER A 2 0.77 25.19 -3.88
N GLY A 3 -0.42 25.37 -4.47
CA GLY A 3 -0.89 26.64 -5.01
C GLY A 3 -1.25 27.75 -4.02
N THR A 4 -0.93 27.61 -2.73
CA THR A 4 -1.40 28.51 -1.67
C THR A 4 -0.62 29.84 -1.57
N ALA A 5 0.52 29.97 -2.28
CA ALA A 5 1.42 31.14 -2.30
C ALA A 5 1.95 31.62 -0.92
N ASN A 6 1.68 30.88 0.15
CA ASN A 6 1.89 31.28 1.54
C ASN A 6 3.32 31.00 2.05
N ALA A 7 3.55 31.20 3.35
CA ALA A 7 4.85 30.92 3.98
C ALA A 7 5.17 29.42 4.05
N ASN A 8 4.16 28.55 4.15
CA ASN A 8 4.35 27.10 4.23
C ASN A 8 4.95 26.56 2.93
N VAL A 9 4.41 26.94 1.75
CA VAL A 9 4.95 26.45 0.47
C VAL A 9 6.40 26.91 0.26
N ARG A 10 6.75 28.12 0.71
CA ARG A 10 8.13 28.62 0.68
C ARG A 10 9.04 27.82 1.61
N ALA A 11 8.57 27.49 2.82
CA ALA A 11 9.31 26.64 3.75
C ALA A 11 9.49 25.21 3.21
N VAL A 12 8.46 24.62 2.58
CA VAL A 12 8.55 23.31 1.92
C VAL A 12 9.57 23.32 0.79
N ARG A 13 9.56 24.37 -0.05
CA ARG A 13 10.57 24.58 -1.10
C ARG A 13 11.98 24.64 -0.51
N ASP A 14 12.17 25.42 0.55
CA ASP A 14 13.49 25.62 1.16
C ASP A 14 13.97 24.34 1.87
N ALA A 15 13.07 23.60 2.51
CA ALA A 15 13.34 22.27 3.08
C ALA A 15 13.73 21.27 1.99
N TYR A 16 13.06 21.29 0.83
CA TYR A 16 13.45 20.48 -0.33
C TYR A 16 14.86 20.83 -0.83
N TYR A 17 15.18 22.13 -0.98
CA TYR A 17 16.52 22.55 -1.39
C TYR A 17 17.61 22.16 -0.39
N ALA A 18 17.31 22.23 0.91
CA ALA A 18 18.22 21.77 1.95
C ALA A 18 18.42 20.25 1.88
N PHE A 19 17.35 19.48 1.63
CA PHE A 19 17.39 18.03 1.50
C PHE A 19 18.18 17.57 0.27
N THR A 20 17.98 18.21 -0.88
CA THR A 20 18.71 17.85 -2.11
C THR A 20 20.13 18.40 -2.14
N GLY A 21 20.40 19.51 -1.46
CA GLY A 21 21.72 20.14 -1.42
C GLY A 21 22.21 20.48 -2.82
N THR A 22 23.31 19.86 -3.24
CA THR A 22 23.88 20.06 -4.58
C THR A 22 23.34 19.09 -5.64
N ARG A 23 22.49 18.13 -5.25
CA ARG A 23 21.91 17.17 -6.20
C ARG A 23 20.95 17.90 -7.13
N HIS A 24 21.10 17.68 -8.43
CA HIS A 24 20.23 18.26 -9.43
C HIS A 24 18.84 17.61 -9.38
N THR A 25 17.79 18.43 -9.41
CA THR A 25 16.41 17.96 -9.57
C THR A 25 16.17 17.62 -11.04
N ASN A 26 16.03 16.34 -11.36
CA ASN A 26 15.82 15.87 -12.72
C ASN A 26 14.49 16.32 -13.34
N LEU A 27 13.42 16.21 -12.56
CA LEU A 27 12.08 16.68 -12.89
C LEU A 27 11.32 17.03 -11.61
N TRP A 28 10.29 17.85 -11.74
CA TRP A 28 9.37 18.23 -10.67
C TRP A 28 7.94 17.89 -11.10
N MET A 29 7.13 17.34 -10.20
CA MET A 29 5.72 17.05 -10.44
C MET A 29 4.85 17.90 -9.51
N MET A 30 3.74 18.42 -10.04
CA MET A 30 2.68 19.01 -9.23
C MET A 30 1.42 18.17 -9.35
N LEU A 31 0.90 17.73 -8.20
CA LEU A 31 -0.23 16.79 -8.10
C LEU A 31 -1.60 17.48 -8.12
N GLY A 32 -1.72 18.60 -8.82
CA GLY A 32 -2.93 19.42 -8.91
C GLY A 32 -3.05 20.44 -7.79
N ASP A 33 -4.06 21.30 -7.92
CA ASP A 33 -4.25 22.49 -7.12
C ASP A 33 -2.97 23.33 -7.09
N ASN A 34 -2.59 23.72 -8.31
CA ASN A 34 -1.35 24.41 -8.61
C ASN A 34 -1.46 25.91 -8.29
N ALA A 35 -2.68 26.44 -8.27
CA ALA A 35 -3.00 27.81 -7.88
C ALA A 35 -4.36 27.86 -7.15
N TYR A 36 -4.38 28.41 -5.93
CA TYR A 36 -5.61 28.67 -5.18
C TYR A 36 -6.01 30.14 -5.28
N THR A 37 -7.30 30.49 -5.21
CA THR A 37 -8.45 29.60 -4.96
C THR A 37 -9.15 29.17 -6.24
N ASN A 38 -9.01 29.89 -7.36
CA ASN A 38 -9.79 29.59 -8.57
C ASN A 38 -8.92 29.27 -9.80
N GLY A 39 -7.63 29.00 -9.61
CA GLY A 39 -6.73 28.64 -10.69
C GLY A 39 -6.43 29.78 -11.67
N THR A 40 -6.64 31.04 -11.28
CA THR A 40 -6.49 32.17 -12.20
C THR A 40 -5.02 32.42 -12.57
N ASP A 41 -4.78 33.08 -13.70
CA ASP A 41 -3.42 33.42 -14.15
C ASP A 41 -2.61 34.20 -13.10
N ALA A 42 -3.26 35.14 -12.39
CA ALA A 42 -2.63 35.88 -11.30
C ALA A 42 -2.29 35.00 -10.08
N GLU A 43 -3.12 34.00 -9.78
CA GLU A 43 -2.84 33.04 -8.71
C GLU A 43 -1.66 32.13 -9.11
N TYR A 44 -1.56 31.72 -10.38
CA TYR A 44 -0.38 31.02 -10.90
C TYR A 44 0.90 31.86 -10.80
N GLN A 45 0.84 33.15 -11.13
CA GLN A 45 1.96 34.06 -10.96
C GLN A 45 2.50 34.02 -9.53
N THR A 46 1.62 34.23 -8.55
CA THR A 46 2.02 34.33 -7.15
C THR A 46 2.39 32.98 -6.52
N ALA A 47 1.73 31.89 -6.91
CA ALA A 47 1.91 30.58 -6.29
C ALA A 47 3.00 29.72 -6.94
N VAL A 48 3.22 29.87 -8.25
CA VAL A 48 4.17 29.03 -9.01
C VAL A 48 5.38 29.86 -9.40
N PHE A 49 5.20 30.92 -10.19
CA PHE A 49 6.31 31.66 -10.78
C PHE A 49 7.11 32.46 -9.76
N ASP A 50 6.45 33.09 -8.79
CA ASP A 50 7.11 33.87 -7.73
C ASP A 50 7.72 32.99 -6.63
N VAL A 51 7.17 31.78 -6.42
CA VAL A 51 7.67 30.84 -5.40
C VAL A 51 8.83 29.99 -5.95
N PHE A 52 8.76 29.55 -7.20
CA PHE A 52 9.71 28.57 -7.75
C PHE A 52 10.56 29.08 -8.93
N PRO A 53 10.99 30.36 -9.00
CA PRO A 53 11.65 30.89 -10.19
C PRO A 53 12.97 30.16 -10.49
N THR A 54 13.68 29.70 -9.46
CA THR A 54 14.94 28.96 -9.62
C THR A 54 14.72 27.52 -10.06
N MET A 55 13.68 26.85 -9.57
CA MET A 55 13.36 25.47 -9.99
C MET A 55 12.95 25.44 -11.47
N LEU A 56 12.04 26.34 -11.86
CA LEU A 56 11.51 26.42 -13.22
C LEU A 56 12.60 26.69 -14.29
N ARG A 57 13.71 27.34 -13.91
CA ARG A 57 14.85 27.56 -14.81
C ARG A 57 15.79 26.35 -14.95
N LYS A 58 15.68 25.37 -14.05
CA LYS A 58 16.64 24.25 -13.94
C LYS A 58 16.04 22.90 -14.27
N SER A 59 14.74 22.73 -14.07
CA SER A 59 14.09 21.42 -14.11
C SER A 59 12.75 21.53 -14.83
N VAL A 60 12.42 20.48 -15.58
CA VAL A 60 11.10 20.36 -16.21
C VAL A 60 10.03 20.15 -15.12
N LEU A 61 8.89 20.81 -15.28
CA LEU A 61 7.72 20.68 -14.42
C LEU A 61 6.62 19.92 -15.17
N TRP A 62 6.07 18.89 -14.52
CA TRP A 62 4.96 18.08 -15.00
C TRP A 62 3.75 18.24 -14.06
N PRO A 63 2.74 19.02 -14.44
CA PRO A 63 1.55 19.23 -13.63
C PRO A 63 0.42 18.26 -14.01
N THR A 64 -0.43 17.94 -13.04
CA THR A 64 -1.83 17.53 -13.29
C THR A 64 -2.75 18.69 -12.94
N LEU A 65 -3.93 18.72 -13.55
CA LEU A 65 -5.01 19.64 -13.20
C LEU A 65 -5.70 19.16 -11.91
N GLY A 66 -5.92 20.06 -10.96
CA GLY A 66 -6.76 19.85 -9.77
C GLY A 66 -8.07 20.61 -9.83
N ASN A 67 -8.95 20.39 -8.84
CA ASN A 67 -10.28 20.98 -8.87
C ASN A 67 -10.26 22.51 -8.73
N HIS A 68 -9.26 23.09 -8.04
CA HIS A 68 -9.11 24.55 -7.96
C HIS A 68 -8.58 25.14 -9.28
N ASP A 69 -7.79 24.37 -10.03
CA ASP A 69 -7.33 24.78 -11.36
C ASP A 69 -8.48 24.82 -12.37
N GLY A 70 -9.37 23.81 -12.32
CA GLY A 70 -10.57 23.70 -13.18
C GLY A 70 -11.66 24.75 -12.93
N LEU A 71 -11.54 25.59 -11.89
CA LEU A 71 -12.48 26.71 -11.70
C LEU A 71 -12.30 27.83 -12.73
N SER A 72 -11.16 27.88 -13.42
CA SER A 72 -10.91 28.83 -14.51
C SER A 72 -10.25 28.21 -15.76
N ALA A 73 -10.08 26.89 -15.78
CA ALA A 73 -9.66 26.12 -16.93
C ALA A 73 -10.74 25.12 -17.34
N ASP A 74 -10.69 24.63 -18.58
CA ASP A 74 -11.65 23.65 -19.10
C ASP A 74 -10.91 22.60 -19.93
N SER A 75 -10.98 21.34 -19.49
CA SER A 75 -10.25 20.21 -20.06
C SER A 75 -10.80 19.76 -21.41
N ALA A 76 -12.10 19.96 -21.65
CA ALA A 76 -12.73 19.57 -22.91
C ALA A 76 -12.31 20.47 -24.07
N THR A 77 -12.24 21.77 -23.82
CA THR A 77 -11.82 22.81 -24.77
C THR A 77 -10.31 23.07 -24.72
N GLN A 78 -9.62 22.62 -23.67
CA GLN A 78 -8.21 22.90 -23.37
C GLN A 78 -7.93 24.41 -23.31
N THR A 79 -8.80 25.15 -22.62
CA THR A 79 -8.71 26.61 -22.48
C THR A 79 -8.56 27.03 -21.02
N GLY A 80 -8.13 28.27 -20.79
CA GLY A 80 -7.94 28.86 -19.46
C GLY A 80 -6.49 28.79 -18.97
N PRO A 81 -6.19 29.34 -17.78
CA PRO A 81 -4.83 29.59 -17.32
C PRO A 81 -3.95 28.34 -17.31
N TYR A 82 -4.43 27.20 -16.78
CA TYR A 82 -3.68 25.95 -16.77
C TYR A 82 -3.17 25.56 -18.17
N TYR A 83 -4.05 25.52 -19.17
CA TYR A 83 -3.71 25.10 -20.53
C TYR A 83 -2.94 26.16 -21.33
N ASN A 84 -3.06 27.44 -20.95
CA ASN A 84 -2.25 28.52 -21.54
C ASN A 84 -0.81 28.50 -21.01
N ILE A 85 -0.63 28.13 -19.74
CA ILE A 85 0.67 28.17 -19.04
C ILE A 85 1.50 26.91 -19.35
N PHE A 86 0.88 25.74 -19.37
CA PHE A 86 1.61 24.47 -19.49
C PHE A 86 1.57 23.90 -20.91
N SER A 87 2.75 23.64 -21.47
CA SER A 87 2.89 22.88 -22.72
C SER A 87 2.98 21.39 -22.42
N LEU A 88 1.95 20.62 -22.79
CA LEU A 88 1.81 19.20 -22.45
C LEU A 88 1.83 18.32 -23.71
N PRO A 89 2.41 17.11 -23.66
CA PRO A 89 2.79 16.29 -24.83
C PRO A 89 1.59 15.52 -25.41
N LYS A 90 0.59 16.26 -25.89
CA LYS A 90 -0.64 15.67 -26.44
C LYS A 90 -0.42 14.82 -27.70
N ALA A 91 0.69 14.99 -28.41
CA ALA A 91 1.08 14.15 -29.54
C ALA A 91 2.14 13.09 -29.18
N GLY A 92 2.39 12.84 -27.90
CA GLY A 92 3.37 11.84 -27.43
C GLY A 92 4.82 12.31 -27.54
N GLU A 93 5.05 13.63 -27.61
CA GLU A 93 6.36 14.24 -27.90
C GLU A 93 7.46 13.90 -26.87
N ALA A 94 7.07 13.40 -25.70
CA ALA A 94 7.95 13.13 -24.57
C ALA A 94 8.09 11.63 -24.24
N GLY A 95 7.79 10.71 -25.16
CA GLY A 95 8.03 9.27 -24.96
C GLY A 95 6.83 8.47 -24.44
N GLY A 96 5.62 8.88 -24.80
CA GLY A 96 4.39 8.17 -24.45
C GLY A 96 3.44 8.06 -25.65
N LEU A 97 2.30 7.39 -25.48
CA LEU A 97 1.29 7.30 -26.52
C LEU A 97 0.53 8.63 -26.66
N ALA A 98 0.40 9.13 -27.89
CA ALA A 98 -0.37 10.34 -28.18
C ALA A 98 -1.82 10.21 -27.67
N SER A 99 -2.22 11.08 -26.74
CA SER A 99 -3.59 11.16 -26.22
C SER A 99 -4.50 12.05 -27.06
N GLY A 100 -3.93 12.93 -27.89
CA GLY A 100 -4.66 13.95 -28.66
C GLY A 100 -5.19 15.10 -27.82
N THR A 101 -4.91 15.12 -26.51
CA THR A 101 -5.35 16.16 -25.57
C THR A 101 -4.26 16.50 -24.54
N ALA A 102 -4.24 17.74 -24.07
CA ALA A 102 -3.38 18.16 -22.96
C ALA A 102 -3.94 17.76 -21.57
N ALA A 103 -5.18 17.25 -21.48
CA ALA A 103 -5.82 16.92 -20.20
C ALA A 103 -5.12 15.73 -19.50
N TYR A 104 -4.84 14.66 -20.24
CA TYR A 104 -4.11 13.49 -19.78
C TYR A 104 -3.06 13.12 -20.82
N TYR A 105 -1.91 12.68 -20.35
CA TYR A 105 -0.72 12.49 -21.18
C TYR A 105 0.28 11.56 -20.47
N SER A 106 1.25 11.06 -21.22
CA SER A 106 2.36 10.27 -20.68
C SER A 106 3.69 10.75 -21.24
N PHE A 107 4.77 10.40 -20.54
CA PHE A 107 6.13 10.73 -20.94
C PHE A 107 7.13 9.75 -20.33
N ASP A 108 8.26 9.58 -20.98
CA ASP A 108 9.39 8.82 -20.48
C ASP A 108 10.46 9.75 -19.91
N TYR A 109 11.02 9.35 -18.78
CA TYR A 109 12.23 9.95 -18.25
C TYR A 109 13.17 8.87 -17.71
N ALA A 110 14.36 8.78 -18.31
CA ALA A 110 15.30 7.70 -18.04
C ALA A 110 14.64 6.32 -18.21
N ASN A 111 14.59 5.51 -17.15
CA ASN A 111 14.01 4.17 -17.16
C ASN A 111 12.58 4.11 -16.56
N ILE A 112 11.85 5.23 -16.62
CA ILE A 112 10.53 5.39 -16.02
C ILE A 112 9.56 5.90 -17.09
N HIS A 113 8.39 5.27 -17.15
CA HIS A 113 7.22 5.76 -17.85
C HIS A 113 6.27 6.43 -16.86
N PHE A 114 5.98 7.71 -17.08
CA PHE A 114 5.08 8.51 -16.27
C PHE A 114 3.76 8.71 -16.99
N ILE A 115 2.65 8.63 -16.24
CA ILE A 115 1.31 8.86 -16.78
C ILE A 115 0.56 9.86 -15.90
N CYS A 116 0.08 10.93 -16.51
CA CYS A 116 -0.80 11.92 -15.89
C CYS A 116 -2.25 11.64 -16.30
N LEU A 117 -3.14 11.44 -15.32
CA LEU A 117 -4.58 11.34 -15.57
C LEU A 117 -5.32 12.58 -15.04
N GLU A 118 -6.35 13.01 -15.76
CA GLU A 118 -7.20 14.13 -15.36
C GLU A 118 -8.40 13.59 -14.59
N SER A 119 -8.45 13.88 -13.29
CA SER A 119 -9.39 13.22 -12.37
C SER A 119 -10.58 14.10 -11.97
N TYR A 120 -10.70 15.32 -12.48
CA TYR A 120 -11.76 16.27 -12.12
C TYR A 120 -12.87 16.32 -13.18
N GLU A 121 -12.57 16.76 -14.39
CA GLU A 121 -13.57 17.09 -15.43
C GLU A 121 -13.75 15.97 -16.46
N THR A 122 -12.69 15.22 -16.73
CA THR A 122 -12.65 14.15 -17.70
C THR A 122 -13.37 12.91 -17.16
N SER A 123 -14.11 12.21 -18.02
CA SER A 123 -14.81 10.99 -17.63
C SER A 123 -13.84 9.93 -17.10
N ARG A 124 -14.06 9.50 -15.86
CA ARG A 124 -13.34 8.41 -15.18
C ARG A 124 -13.99 7.04 -15.42
N SER A 125 -14.88 6.92 -16.42
CA SER A 125 -15.48 5.64 -16.80
C SER A 125 -14.40 4.68 -17.31
N ALA A 126 -14.47 3.41 -16.93
CA ALA A 126 -13.56 2.36 -17.40
C ALA A 126 -13.58 2.19 -18.93
N THR A 127 -14.65 2.60 -19.61
CA THR A 127 -14.80 2.60 -21.06
C THR A 127 -14.73 3.99 -21.68
N GLY A 128 -14.42 5.01 -20.87
CA GLY A 128 -14.26 6.39 -21.28
C GLY A 128 -12.95 6.60 -22.07
N PRO A 129 -12.83 7.71 -22.81
CA PRO A 129 -11.68 7.96 -23.69
C PRO A 129 -10.35 7.96 -22.93
N MET A 130 -10.29 8.54 -21.73
CA MET A 130 -9.07 8.58 -20.92
C MET A 130 -8.61 7.19 -20.50
N LEU A 131 -9.50 6.35 -19.95
CA LEU A 131 -9.11 5.03 -19.46
C LEU A 131 -8.88 4.03 -20.60
N ASN A 132 -9.56 4.18 -21.75
CA ASN A 132 -9.22 3.43 -22.96
C ASN A 132 -7.83 3.82 -23.50
N TRP A 133 -7.49 5.11 -23.50
CA TRP A 133 -6.15 5.57 -23.88
C TRP A 133 -5.09 5.04 -22.91
N LEU A 134 -5.33 5.11 -21.60
CA LEU A 134 -4.45 4.61 -20.55
C LEU A 134 -4.10 3.12 -20.77
N GLN A 135 -5.09 2.29 -21.10
CA GLN A 135 -4.87 0.87 -21.40
C GLN A 135 -3.91 0.68 -22.58
N ASN A 136 -4.06 1.48 -23.64
CA ASN A 136 -3.21 1.41 -24.82
C ASN A 136 -1.79 1.93 -24.55
N ASP A 137 -1.68 3.02 -23.78
CA ASP A 137 -0.41 3.63 -23.38
C ASP A 137 0.41 2.66 -22.53
N LEU A 138 -0.20 2.07 -21.50
CA LEU A 138 0.39 1.03 -20.66
C LEU A 138 0.80 -0.22 -21.44
N ALA A 139 0.04 -0.60 -22.47
CA ALA A 139 0.37 -1.73 -23.33
C ALA A 139 1.54 -1.42 -24.30
N SER A 140 1.86 -0.14 -24.52
CA SER A 140 2.89 0.31 -25.46
C SER A 140 4.26 0.52 -24.83
N THR A 141 4.32 0.75 -23.52
CA THR A 141 5.57 1.03 -22.82
C THR A 141 6.38 -0.24 -22.53
N ALA A 142 7.70 -0.11 -22.64
CA ALA A 142 8.67 -1.13 -22.22
C ALA A 142 9.55 -0.66 -21.05
N GLN A 143 9.25 0.51 -20.47
CA GLN A 143 10.02 1.03 -19.35
C GLN A 143 9.85 0.11 -18.12
N PRO A 144 10.94 -0.16 -17.39
CA PRO A 144 10.87 -1.05 -16.23
C PRO A 144 10.10 -0.43 -15.06
N TRP A 145 10.04 0.90 -14.94
CA TRP A 145 9.24 1.58 -13.92
C TRP A 145 8.03 2.27 -14.53
N VAL A 146 6.89 2.12 -13.89
CA VAL A 146 5.68 2.86 -14.26
C VAL A 146 5.13 3.61 -13.05
N ILE A 147 5.05 4.94 -13.17
CA ILE A 147 4.54 5.83 -12.13
C ILE A 147 3.35 6.62 -12.69
N VAL A 148 2.21 6.54 -12.00
CA VAL A 148 0.99 7.25 -12.42
C VAL A 148 0.68 8.35 -11.42
N PHE A 149 0.21 9.50 -11.89
CA PHE A 149 -0.19 10.59 -11.01
C PHE A 149 -1.46 11.27 -11.50
N PHE A 150 -2.29 11.71 -10.54
CA PHE A 150 -3.55 12.41 -10.77
C PHE A 150 -4.04 13.04 -9.46
N HIS A 151 -4.88 14.06 -9.53
CA HIS A 151 -5.22 14.88 -8.37
C HIS A 151 -6.00 14.14 -7.26
N HIS A 152 -7.14 13.51 -7.57
CA HIS A 152 -8.06 12.93 -6.58
C HIS A 152 -7.62 11.53 -6.11
N PRO A 153 -7.26 11.34 -4.82
CA PRO A 153 -6.65 10.09 -4.34
C PRO A 153 -7.65 8.93 -4.24
N PRO A 154 -7.33 7.72 -4.72
CA PRO A 154 -8.23 6.57 -4.63
C PRO A 154 -8.37 6.06 -3.18
N TYR A 155 -7.41 6.41 -2.32
CA TYR A 155 -7.40 6.09 -0.90
C TYR A 155 -7.06 7.34 -0.10
N SER A 156 -7.98 7.79 0.73
CA SER A 156 -7.75 8.84 1.73
C SER A 156 -8.90 8.88 2.73
N LYS A 157 -8.58 9.17 3.99
CA LYS A 157 -9.53 9.70 5.00
C LYS A 157 -8.94 10.94 5.68
N GLY A 158 -8.17 11.73 4.93
CA GLY A 158 -7.67 13.03 5.34
C GLY A 158 -8.77 14.08 5.27
N SER A 159 -8.47 15.22 4.65
CA SER A 159 -9.48 16.27 4.47
C SER A 159 -10.58 15.89 3.49
N HIS A 160 -10.34 14.82 2.72
CA HIS A 160 -11.29 14.18 1.81
C HIS A 160 -11.44 12.70 2.16
N ASP A 161 -12.65 12.15 1.95
CA ASP A 161 -13.01 10.76 2.23
C ASP A 161 -13.30 10.01 0.92
N SER A 162 -12.35 9.15 0.56
CA SER A 162 -12.41 8.28 -0.62
C SER A 162 -13.55 7.26 -0.62
N ASP A 163 -14.29 7.10 0.48
CA ASP A 163 -15.51 6.28 0.53
C ASP A 163 -16.78 7.03 0.15
N THR A 164 -16.77 8.36 0.11
CA THR A 164 -17.98 9.17 -0.12
C THR A 164 -17.90 10.05 -1.36
N GLU A 165 -16.71 10.49 -1.75
CA GLU A 165 -16.53 11.43 -2.86
C GLU A 165 -16.41 10.71 -4.21
N ILE A 166 -17.13 11.19 -5.23
CA ILE A 166 -17.36 10.43 -6.46
C ILE A 166 -16.08 10.31 -7.29
N GLU A 167 -15.27 11.36 -7.38
CA GLU A 167 -14.03 11.42 -8.13
C GLU A 167 -13.03 10.38 -7.59
N LEU A 168 -12.83 10.36 -6.27
CA LEU A 168 -11.94 9.43 -5.57
C LEU A 168 -12.42 7.98 -5.72
N ARG A 169 -13.73 7.76 -5.57
CA ARG A 169 -14.36 6.43 -5.72
C ARG A 169 -14.23 5.90 -7.14
N GLU A 170 -14.46 6.72 -8.15
CA GLU A 170 -14.36 6.31 -9.56
C GLU A 170 -12.91 6.02 -9.95
N MET A 171 -11.94 6.82 -9.48
CA MET A 171 -10.52 6.49 -9.67
C MET A 171 -10.17 5.14 -9.01
N ARG A 172 -10.65 4.89 -7.79
CA ARG A 172 -10.46 3.60 -7.10
C ARG A 172 -11.10 2.43 -7.86
N GLN A 173 -12.32 2.60 -8.37
CA GLN A 173 -13.12 1.53 -8.96
C GLN A 173 -12.76 1.23 -10.42
N ASN A 174 -12.40 2.27 -11.20
CA ASN A 174 -12.25 2.15 -12.65
C ASN A 174 -10.79 2.22 -13.10
N ALA A 175 -9.96 3.07 -12.49
CA ALA A 175 -8.57 3.21 -12.90
C ALA A 175 -7.69 2.13 -12.26
N LEU A 176 -7.81 1.85 -10.96
CA LEU A 176 -6.90 0.91 -10.28
C LEU A 176 -6.87 -0.49 -10.88
N PRO A 177 -7.99 -1.12 -11.30
CA PRO A 177 -7.91 -2.41 -11.96
C PRO A 177 -7.04 -2.40 -13.21
N ILE A 178 -7.05 -1.30 -13.98
CA ILE A 178 -6.20 -1.11 -15.16
C ILE A 178 -4.73 -0.98 -14.74
N LEU A 179 -4.45 -0.14 -13.73
CA LEU A 179 -3.09 0.12 -13.25
C LEU A 179 -2.43 -1.13 -12.66
N GLU A 180 -3.15 -1.87 -11.81
CA GLU A 180 -2.63 -3.08 -11.16
C GLU A 180 -2.45 -4.22 -12.18
N ASN A 181 -3.36 -4.37 -13.14
CA ASN A 181 -3.21 -5.32 -14.24
C ASN A 181 -2.04 -4.97 -15.18
N ALA A 182 -1.69 -3.69 -15.30
CA ALA A 182 -0.53 -3.23 -16.04
C ALA A 182 0.76 -3.13 -15.20
N GLY A 183 0.75 -3.60 -13.95
CA GLY A 183 1.95 -3.69 -13.13
C GLY A 183 2.54 -2.37 -12.65
N VAL A 184 1.73 -1.30 -12.59
CA VAL A 184 2.13 0.02 -12.05
C VAL A 184 2.81 -0.11 -10.69
N ASP A 185 3.85 0.67 -10.46
CA ASP A 185 4.68 0.57 -9.24
C ASP A 185 4.23 1.55 -8.16
N LEU A 186 3.90 2.78 -8.57
CA LEU A 186 3.58 3.88 -7.67
C LEU A 186 2.47 4.76 -8.27
N VAL A 187 1.50 5.11 -7.45
CA VAL A 187 0.47 6.10 -7.77
C VAL A 187 0.55 7.28 -6.81
N LEU A 188 0.57 8.50 -7.36
CA LEU A 188 0.71 9.74 -6.62
C LEU A 188 -0.52 10.65 -6.78
N SER A 189 -1.01 11.18 -5.67
CA SER A 189 -2.16 12.09 -5.67
C SER A 189 -2.04 13.25 -4.69
N GLY A 190 -2.86 14.28 -4.90
CA GLY A 190 -2.98 15.47 -4.04
C GLY A 190 -4.35 15.50 -3.35
N HIS A 191 -5.01 16.67 -3.43
CA HIS A 191 -6.39 16.95 -3.04
C HIS A 191 -6.69 16.86 -1.53
N SER A 192 -6.44 15.70 -0.94
CA SER A 192 -6.47 15.55 0.50
C SER A 192 -5.24 16.20 1.11
N HIS A 193 -5.43 17.18 1.98
CA HIS A 193 -4.35 17.93 2.65
C HIS A 193 -3.74 17.12 3.79
N SER A 194 -3.42 15.87 3.50
CA SER A 194 -2.72 14.91 4.34
C SER A 194 -1.57 14.28 3.55
N TYR A 195 -0.54 13.83 4.27
CA TYR A 195 0.39 12.86 3.71
C TYR A 195 -0.09 11.47 4.10
N GLU A 196 -0.39 10.62 3.14
CA GLU A 196 -0.81 9.25 3.40
C GLU A 196 -0.08 8.31 2.45
N ARG A 197 0.37 7.17 2.95
CA ARG A 197 1.00 6.15 2.14
C ARG A 197 0.45 4.78 2.47
N SER A 198 0.10 4.04 1.43
CA SER A 198 -0.41 2.68 1.55
C SER A 198 0.67 1.65 1.89
N PHE A 199 0.20 0.47 2.28
CA PHE A 199 0.97 -0.76 2.12
C PHE A 199 1.27 -1.03 0.64
N LEU A 200 2.00 -2.10 0.31
CA LEU A 200 2.00 -2.62 -1.07
C LEU A 200 0.69 -3.37 -1.29
N LEU A 201 -0.18 -2.84 -2.16
CA LEU A 201 -1.56 -3.30 -2.32
C LEU A 201 -1.80 -3.95 -3.68
N ASP A 202 -2.83 -4.80 -3.73
CA ASP A 202 -3.37 -5.41 -4.95
C ASP A 202 -4.82 -5.87 -4.71
N GLY A 203 -5.69 -5.66 -5.69
CA GLY A 203 -7.04 -6.24 -5.75
C GLY A 203 -8.10 -5.60 -4.85
N HIS A 204 -7.90 -4.37 -4.37
CA HIS A 204 -8.90 -3.65 -3.59
C HIS A 204 -9.51 -2.49 -4.38
N TYR A 205 -10.81 -2.53 -4.62
CA TYR A 205 -11.53 -1.50 -5.39
C TYR A 205 -12.83 -1.03 -4.71
N GLY A 206 -13.16 -1.59 -3.55
CA GLY A 206 -14.35 -1.27 -2.76
C GLY A 206 -14.09 -0.21 -1.71
N THR A 207 -15.06 0.00 -0.80
CA THR A 207 -14.94 0.93 0.33
C THR A 207 -13.98 0.40 1.40
N SER A 208 -13.56 1.26 2.34
CA SER A 208 -12.71 0.87 3.46
C SER A 208 -13.19 -0.37 4.21
N SER A 209 -14.50 -0.56 4.37
CA SER A 209 -15.10 -1.71 5.04
C SER A 209 -14.92 -3.05 4.32
N THR A 210 -14.58 -3.02 3.03
CA THR A 210 -14.32 -4.21 2.21
C THR A 210 -12.84 -4.59 2.15
N PHE A 211 -11.97 -3.75 2.71
CA PHE A 211 -10.53 -3.97 2.72
C PHE A 211 -10.16 -5.14 3.65
N THR A 212 -9.39 -6.09 3.13
CA THR A 212 -8.95 -7.29 3.89
C THR A 212 -7.44 -7.43 3.89
N ALA A 213 -6.91 -8.25 4.81
CA ALA A 213 -5.48 -8.49 4.91
C ALA A 213 -4.87 -9.12 3.64
N SER A 214 -5.65 -9.89 2.87
CA SER A 214 -5.15 -10.54 1.64
C SER A 214 -4.86 -9.56 0.51
N MET A 215 -5.40 -8.33 0.57
CA MET A 215 -5.14 -7.26 -0.40
C MET A 215 -3.81 -6.54 -0.12
N LYS A 216 -3.11 -6.87 0.97
CA LYS A 216 -1.75 -6.40 1.24
C LYS A 216 -0.76 -7.42 0.68
N LYS A 217 -0.22 -7.17 -0.52
CA LYS A 217 0.91 -7.95 -1.07
C LYS A 217 2.12 -7.92 -0.14
N ASN A 218 2.31 -6.80 0.56
CA ASN A 218 3.24 -6.68 1.66
C ASN A 218 2.66 -5.75 2.74
N ALA A 219 2.43 -6.29 3.94
CA ALA A 219 1.89 -5.55 5.09
C ALA A 219 2.98 -4.85 5.94
N GLY A 220 4.22 -4.86 5.49
CA GLY A 220 5.35 -4.19 6.12
C GLY A 220 5.39 -2.69 5.83
N SER A 221 6.36 -2.04 6.46
CA SER A 221 6.69 -0.61 6.35
C SER A 221 7.21 -0.16 4.99
N GLY A 222 7.84 -1.07 4.23
CA GLY A 222 8.64 -0.72 3.05
C GLY A 222 9.99 -0.06 3.38
N ARG A 223 10.34 0.10 4.66
CA ARG A 223 11.61 0.67 5.11
C ARG A 223 12.65 -0.44 5.27
N GLU A 224 13.82 -0.27 4.66
CA GLU A 224 14.90 -1.27 4.73
C GLU A 224 15.37 -1.55 6.16
N ASP A 225 15.44 -0.50 6.99
CA ASP A 225 15.78 -0.57 8.41
C ASP A 225 14.57 -0.87 9.32
N GLY A 226 13.39 -1.09 8.74
CA GLY A 226 12.18 -1.53 9.43
C GLY A 226 11.87 -3.00 9.11
N THR A 227 10.83 -3.21 8.30
CA THR A 227 10.38 -4.56 7.90
C THR A 227 10.96 -5.01 6.55
N GLY A 228 11.94 -4.28 6.02
CA GLY A 228 12.47 -4.47 4.68
C GLY A 228 11.72 -3.68 3.60
N ALA A 229 12.43 -3.46 2.49
CA ALA A 229 11.87 -2.87 1.27
C ALA A 229 10.72 -3.70 0.70
N TYR A 230 9.81 -3.04 -0.02
CA TYR A 230 8.87 -3.73 -0.89
C TYR A 230 9.64 -4.38 -2.05
N ARG A 231 9.31 -5.63 -2.37
CA ARG A 231 10.00 -6.40 -3.40
C ARG A 231 9.02 -6.88 -4.46
N LYS A 232 9.28 -6.51 -5.71
CA LYS A 232 8.55 -6.98 -6.89
C LYS A 232 9.45 -7.98 -7.64
N PRO A 233 9.07 -9.25 -7.80
CA PRO A 233 9.91 -10.28 -8.42
C PRO A 233 10.40 -9.90 -9.82
N THR A 234 9.60 -9.16 -10.58
CA THR A 234 9.92 -8.81 -11.96
C THR A 234 10.60 -7.44 -12.04
N TYR A 235 11.70 -7.34 -12.79
CA TYR A 235 12.36 -6.05 -13.03
C TYR A 235 11.53 -5.14 -13.97
N GLY A 236 10.88 -5.73 -14.97
CA GLY A 236 10.00 -5.03 -15.90
C GLY A 236 8.55 -4.90 -15.40
N ILE A 237 7.63 -4.85 -16.35
CA ILE A 237 6.20 -4.78 -16.09
C ILE A 237 5.65 -6.19 -15.79
N ALA A 238 4.94 -6.31 -14.67
CA ALA A 238 4.25 -7.54 -14.28
C ALA A 238 2.96 -7.22 -13.53
N ALA A 239 1.85 -7.77 -14.04
CA ALA A 239 0.52 -7.60 -13.45
C ALA A 239 0.50 -8.08 -11.99
N HIS A 240 -0.22 -7.36 -11.13
CA HIS A 240 -0.56 -7.81 -9.78
C HIS A 240 0.64 -8.13 -8.86
N GLU A 241 1.83 -7.58 -9.14
CA GLU A 241 2.97 -7.60 -8.21
C GLU A 241 2.85 -6.53 -7.11
N GLY A 242 1.81 -5.69 -7.21
CA GLY A 242 1.40 -4.72 -6.21
C GLY A 242 1.86 -3.29 -6.51
N THR A 243 1.10 -2.35 -5.97
CA THR A 243 1.24 -0.90 -6.17
C THR A 243 1.28 -0.19 -4.81
N VAL A 244 2.12 0.83 -4.68
CA VAL A 244 2.05 1.77 -3.55
C VAL A 244 1.22 2.98 -3.99
N TYR A 245 0.28 3.41 -3.17
CA TYR A 245 -0.54 4.59 -3.35
C TYR A 245 -0.12 5.63 -2.31
N ALA A 246 0.26 6.82 -2.77
CA ALA A 246 0.70 7.90 -1.89
C ALA A 246 -0.07 9.20 -2.19
N VAL A 247 -0.65 9.75 -1.14
CA VAL A 247 -1.24 11.09 -1.11
C VAL A 247 -0.17 12.04 -0.57
N ALA A 248 0.20 13.03 -1.37
CA ALA A 248 1.16 14.07 -1.03
C ALA A 248 0.55 15.46 -1.27
N GLY A 249 -0.69 15.66 -0.82
CA GLY A 249 -1.46 16.90 -0.96
C GLY A 249 -1.12 17.98 0.07
N THR A 250 0.08 17.97 0.66
CA THR A 250 0.40 18.82 1.82
C THR A 250 1.48 19.87 1.60
N SER A 251 1.74 20.29 0.35
CA SER A 251 2.85 21.22 0.08
C SER A 251 2.57 22.68 0.45
N GLY A 252 1.30 23.10 0.55
CA GLY A 252 0.93 24.45 0.99
C GLY A 252 0.16 24.52 2.32
N GLN A 253 -0.54 23.43 2.65
CA GLN A 253 -1.40 23.34 3.82
C GLN A 253 -1.57 21.89 4.22
N ALA A 254 -1.87 21.65 5.49
CA ALA A 254 -2.27 20.35 5.98
C ALA A 254 -3.54 20.53 6.80
N SER A 255 -4.57 19.75 6.50
CA SER A 255 -5.86 19.81 7.17
C SER A 255 -6.34 18.40 7.53
N GLY A 256 -7.19 18.35 8.56
CA GLY A 256 -7.48 17.12 9.30
C GLY A 256 -8.36 16.14 8.54
N GLY A 257 -8.71 15.07 9.23
CA GLY A 257 -9.48 13.92 8.75
C GLY A 257 -9.47 12.85 9.82
N LEU A 258 -10.11 11.71 9.57
CA LEU A 258 -9.97 10.57 10.47
C LEU A 258 -8.60 9.90 10.36
N LEU A 259 -7.92 10.05 9.21
CA LEU A 259 -6.59 9.50 8.89
C LEU A 259 -6.45 8.01 9.25
N ASN A 260 -7.55 7.26 9.07
CA ASN A 260 -7.67 5.87 9.51
C ASN A 260 -8.08 4.92 8.37
N HIS A 261 -7.79 5.29 7.11
CA HIS A 261 -8.08 4.43 5.97
C HIS A 261 -7.27 3.13 6.09
N PRO A 262 -7.88 1.92 6.09
CA PRO A 262 -7.21 0.65 6.44
C PRO A 262 -6.14 0.21 5.43
N ALA A 263 -6.19 0.78 4.24
CA ALA A 263 -5.19 0.61 3.19
C ALA A 263 -3.87 1.38 3.47
N MET A 264 -3.89 2.36 4.38
CA MET A 264 -2.73 3.20 4.71
C MET A 264 -1.83 2.53 5.75
N TYR A 265 -0.52 2.52 5.47
CA TYR A 265 0.51 2.19 6.45
C TYR A 265 0.79 3.38 7.36
N VAL A 266 0.80 4.58 6.80
CA VAL A 266 1.04 5.84 7.52
C VAL A 266 0.12 6.93 6.97
N SER A 267 -0.42 7.74 7.88
CA SER A 267 -1.21 8.92 7.58
C SER A 267 -0.80 10.03 8.54
N LEU A 268 -0.40 11.19 8.02
CA LEU A 268 0.14 12.33 8.76
C LEU A 268 -0.58 13.62 8.34
N ASN A 269 -0.97 14.42 9.33
CA ASN A 269 -1.36 15.81 9.10
C ASN A 269 -0.11 16.69 9.19
N THR A 270 0.74 16.66 8.15
CA THR A 270 2.03 17.34 8.15
C THR A 270 2.30 17.96 6.79
N VAL A 271 2.62 19.26 6.81
CA VAL A 271 3.01 20.02 5.62
C VAL A 271 4.39 19.57 5.14
N GLY A 272 4.53 19.26 3.85
CA GLY A 272 5.77 18.74 3.30
C GLY A 272 5.74 18.46 1.80
N SER A 273 6.79 17.81 1.33
CA SER A 273 6.92 17.34 -0.05
C SER A 273 7.52 15.94 -0.10
N MET A 274 7.22 15.21 -1.17
CA MET A 274 7.76 13.89 -1.44
C MET A 274 8.87 13.95 -2.49
N VAL A 275 9.95 13.21 -2.27
CA VAL A 275 11.10 13.09 -3.17
C VAL A 275 11.24 11.64 -3.59
N LEU A 276 11.47 11.42 -4.88
CA LEU A 276 11.73 10.11 -5.48
C LEU A 276 13.15 10.05 -6.03
N ASP A 277 13.85 8.97 -5.72
CA ASP A 277 15.16 8.63 -6.27
C ASP A 277 15.08 7.24 -6.90
N VAL A 278 15.20 7.15 -8.23
CA VAL A 278 15.16 5.88 -8.97
C VAL A 278 16.52 5.59 -9.58
N ASN A 279 17.07 4.41 -9.29
CA ASN A 279 18.35 3.96 -9.82
C ASN A 279 18.27 2.47 -10.19
N GLY A 280 18.30 2.19 -11.50
CA GLY A 280 18.21 0.83 -12.02
C GLY A 280 16.94 0.15 -11.51
N SER A 281 17.11 -0.86 -10.66
CA SER A 281 16.03 -1.68 -10.10
C SER A 281 15.55 -1.28 -8.71
N ARG A 282 15.92 -0.08 -8.25
CA ARG A 282 15.54 0.48 -6.96
C ARG A 282 14.85 1.83 -7.09
N LEU A 283 13.76 2.02 -6.37
CA LEU A 283 13.08 3.30 -6.13
C LEU A 283 13.08 3.57 -4.62
N ASP A 284 13.63 4.71 -4.22
CA ASP A 284 13.54 5.24 -2.86
C ASP A 284 12.61 6.45 -2.85
N ALA A 285 11.71 6.49 -1.89
CA ALA A 285 10.76 7.57 -1.67
C ALA A 285 10.95 8.14 -0.27
N SER A 286 10.98 9.47 -0.14
CA SER A 286 11.07 10.17 1.15
C SER A 286 10.06 11.30 1.23
N PHE A 287 9.33 11.39 2.34
CA PHE A 287 8.49 12.54 2.67
C PHE A 287 9.22 13.44 3.67
N ILE A 288 9.48 14.67 3.26
CA ILE A 288 10.23 15.69 4.02
C ILE A 288 9.24 16.79 4.41
N ASP A 289 9.18 17.09 5.70
CA ASP A 289 8.32 18.18 6.18
C ASP A 289 8.90 19.57 5.90
N LEU A 290 8.11 20.61 6.17
CA LEU A 290 8.50 22.01 6.00
C LEU A 290 9.74 22.44 6.81
N THR A 291 10.16 21.65 7.80
CA THR A 291 11.36 21.91 8.63
C THR A 291 12.60 21.15 8.13
N GLY A 292 12.47 20.35 7.07
CA GLY A 292 13.54 19.51 6.54
C GLY A 292 13.66 18.13 7.21
N VAL A 293 12.75 17.78 8.12
CA VAL A 293 12.76 16.47 8.79
C VAL A 293 12.10 15.43 7.89
N LYS A 294 12.80 14.33 7.64
CA LYS A 294 12.24 13.15 6.97
C LYS A 294 11.26 12.44 7.91
N ARG A 295 9.96 12.53 7.62
CA ARG A 295 8.88 11.98 8.44
C ARG A 295 8.48 10.58 8.04
N ASP A 296 8.64 10.24 6.76
CA ASP A 296 8.44 8.90 6.24
C ASP A 296 9.34 8.63 5.04
N TYR A 297 9.55 7.35 4.76
CA TYR A 297 10.24 6.86 3.59
C TYR A 297 9.87 5.39 3.35
N PHE A 298 10.12 4.93 2.13
CA PHE A 298 10.03 3.53 1.75
C PHE A 298 10.88 3.26 0.50
N THR A 299 11.16 1.99 0.25
CA THR A 299 11.93 1.51 -0.88
C THR A 299 11.13 0.44 -1.62
N ILE A 300 11.10 0.51 -2.94
CA ILE A 300 10.67 -0.59 -3.83
C ILE A 300 11.92 -1.11 -4.55
N VAL A 301 12.14 -2.42 -4.50
CA VAL A 301 13.18 -3.11 -5.29
C VAL A 301 12.49 -4.06 -6.26
N LYS A 302 12.76 -3.85 -7.56
CA LYS A 302 12.31 -4.72 -8.64
C LYS A 302 13.42 -5.66 -9.05
N GLY A 303 13.07 -6.89 -9.43
CA GLY A 303 14.05 -7.88 -9.86
C GLY A 303 14.98 -8.39 -8.75
N GLY A 304 15.57 -9.55 -9.00
CA GLY A 304 16.39 -10.30 -8.04
C GLY A 304 15.74 -11.60 -7.60
N THR A 305 16.54 -12.58 -7.12
CA THR A 305 15.99 -13.79 -6.49
C THR A 305 15.07 -13.36 -5.34
N PRO A 306 13.81 -13.84 -5.27
CA PRO A 306 12.95 -13.56 -4.13
C PRO A 306 13.74 -13.86 -2.84
N PRO A 307 13.64 -13.03 -1.78
CA PRO A 307 14.08 -13.51 -0.48
C PRO A 307 13.38 -14.86 -0.25
N PRO A 308 14.07 -15.86 0.31
CA PRO A 308 13.43 -17.14 0.59
C PRO A 308 12.12 -16.86 1.35
N PRO A 309 11.01 -17.54 0.99
CA PRO A 309 9.74 -17.31 1.68
C PRO A 309 9.98 -17.37 3.19
N PRO A 310 9.30 -16.52 3.97
CA PRO A 310 9.42 -16.58 5.42
C PRO A 310 9.21 -18.03 5.87
N PRO A 311 10.02 -18.55 6.83
CA PRO A 311 9.85 -19.92 7.31
C PRO A 311 8.38 -20.14 7.67
N PRO A 312 7.76 -21.25 7.25
CA PRO A 312 6.35 -21.48 7.52
C PRO A 312 6.08 -21.33 9.03
N ALA A 313 5.00 -20.63 9.37
CA ALA A 313 4.61 -20.43 10.76
C ALA A 313 4.05 -21.73 11.36
N ALA A 314 4.32 -21.96 12.64
CA ALA A 314 3.67 -23.04 13.38
C ALA A 314 2.17 -22.74 13.54
N PRO A 315 1.30 -23.78 13.60
CA PRO A 315 -0.13 -23.58 13.81
C PRO A 315 -0.42 -22.97 15.19
N THR A 316 -1.62 -22.43 15.38
CA THR A 316 -2.07 -21.95 16.70
C THR A 316 -2.23 -23.11 17.68
N ALA A 317 -1.86 -22.89 18.95
CA ALA A 317 -1.94 -23.93 19.98
C ALA A 317 -3.41 -24.22 20.37
N PRO A 318 -3.84 -25.50 20.43
CA PRO A 318 -5.15 -25.85 20.96
C PRO A 318 -5.30 -25.42 22.41
N THR A 319 -6.53 -25.14 22.83
CA THR A 319 -6.84 -24.64 24.17
C THR A 319 -7.86 -25.52 24.88
N ASN A 320 -8.11 -25.26 26.16
CA ASN A 320 -9.20 -25.90 26.93
C ASN A 320 -9.20 -27.45 26.92
N LEU A 321 -8.01 -28.06 27.06
CA LEU A 321 -7.89 -29.52 27.20
C LEU A 321 -8.50 -29.95 28.54
N ARG A 322 -9.51 -30.81 28.48
CA ARG A 322 -10.28 -31.31 29.63
C ARG A 322 -10.65 -32.78 29.50
N ALA A 323 -10.91 -33.43 30.63
CA ALA A 323 -11.52 -34.77 30.64
C ALA A 323 -13.04 -34.65 30.54
N THR A 324 -13.67 -35.42 29.67
CA THR A 324 -15.13 -35.48 29.49
C THR A 324 -15.75 -36.77 30.01
N GLY A 325 -14.93 -37.78 30.30
CA GLY A 325 -15.38 -39.02 30.93
C GLY A 325 -14.21 -39.84 31.45
N THR A 326 -14.40 -40.51 32.59
CA THR A 326 -13.38 -41.36 33.22
C THR A 326 -14.02 -42.69 33.64
N SER A 327 -13.33 -43.80 33.40
CA SER A 327 -13.68 -45.13 33.92
C SER A 327 -12.48 -45.74 34.66
N ALA A 328 -12.62 -46.98 35.13
CA ALA A 328 -11.53 -47.70 35.77
C ALA A 328 -10.30 -47.87 34.85
N THR A 329 -10.47 -47.88 33.53
CA THR A 329 -9.38 -48.16 32.58
C THR A 329 -9.34 -47.22 31.37
N ARG A 330 -10.08 -46.11 31.40
CA ARG A 330 -10.19 -45.19 30.26
C ARG A 330 -10.40 -43.75 30.71
N ILE A 331 -9.80 -42.80 29.98
CA ILE A 331 -10.04 -41.36 30.11
C ILE A 331 -10.36 -40.81 28.72
N THR A 332 -11.51 -40.16 28.57
CA THR A 332 -11.91 -39.44 27.36
C THR A 332 -11.56 -37.97 27.52
N LEU A 333 -10.89 -37.43 26.52
CA LEU A 333 -10.35 -36.07 26.46
C LEU A 333 -11.09 -35.26 25.40
N ALA A 334 -11.24 -33.96 25.63
CA ALA A 334 -11.67 -33.00 24.63
C ALA A 334 -10.86 -31.70 24.74
N TRP A 335 -10.63 -31.02 23.62
CA TRP A 335 -9.96 -29.73 23.54
C TRP A 335 -10.68 -28.81 22.54
N THR A 336 -10.35 -27.52 22.58
CA THR A 336 -10.79 -26.53 21.59
C THR A 336 -9.71 -26.40 20.53
N ASP A 337 -10.10 -26.65 19.28
CA ASP A 337 -9.26 -26.34 18.13
C ASP A 337 -9.28 -24.84 17.87
N THR A 338 -8.10 -24.27 17.68
CA THR A 338 -7.92 -22.85 17.32
C THR A 338 -6.96 -22.69 16.15
N ALA A 339 -6.41 -23.78 15.63
CA ALA A 339 -5.67 -23.79 14.40
C ALA A 339 -6.66 -23.91 13.23
N GLY A 340 -6.36 -23.26 12.11
CA GLY A 340 -7.14 -23.40 10.88
C GLY A 340 -6.34 -23.99 9.73
N ASP A 341 -5.09 -24.39 10.00
CA ASP A 341 -4.09 -24.80 9.01
C ASP A 341 -3.22 -25.97 9.48
N GLU A 342 -3.62 -26.65 10.56
CA GLU A 342 -2.93 -27.81 11.09
C GLU A 342 -3.17 -29.07 10.24
N SER A 343 -2.19 -29.94 10.22
CA SER A 343 -2.30 -31.28 9.64
C SER A 343 -2.78 -32.31 10.67
N GLY A 344 -2.81 -31.93 11.94
CA GLY A 344 -3.31 -32.74 13.04
C GLY A 344 -2.76 -32.30 14.39
N PHE A 345 -2.91 -33.17 15.38
CA PHE A 345 -2.52 -32.94 16.76
C PHE A 345 -1.51 -33.98 17.23
N GLN A 346 -0.68 -33.61 18.20
CA GLN A 346 0.14 -34.54 18.97
C GLN A 346 -0.37 -34.54 20.41
N LEU A 347 -0.96 -35.67 20.82
CA LEU A 347 -1.42 -35.89 22.17
C LEU A 347 -0.36 -36.64 22.96
N GLN A 348 0.05 -36.07 24.09
CA GLN A 348 1.01 -36.68 25.00
C GLN A 348 0.38 -37.01 26.35
N ARG A 349 0.90 -38.09 26.96
CA ARG A 349 0.54 -38.54 28.31
C ARG A 349 1.79 -38.71 29.17
N SER A 350 1.66 -38.44 30.46
CA SER A 350 2.67 -38.67 31.47
C SER A 350 2.04 -39.32 32.72
N ALA A 351 2.81 -40.11 33.45
CA ALA A 351 2.40 -40.70 34.73
C ALA A 351 2.93 -39.92 35.95
N ASP A 352 3.87 -38.99 35.74
CA ASP A 352 4.61 -38.25 36.78
C ASP A 352 4.55 -36.73 36.58
N ASN A 353 3.91 -36.25 35.51
CA ASN A 353 3.89 -34.86 35.06
C ASN A 353 5.25 -34.29 34.64
N VAL A 354 6.23 -35.16 34.41
CA VAL A 354 7.60 -34.79 34.00
C VAL A 354 7.92 -35.41 32.66
N THR A 355 7.77 -36.74 32.56
CA THR A 355 8.09 -37.51 31.36
C THR A 355 6.84 -37.75 30.53
N PHE A 356 6.73 -37.06 29.39
CA PHE A 356 5.59 -37.17 28.48
C PHE A 356 5.94 -38.01 27.26
N THR A 357 5.06 -38.96 26.92
CA THR A 357 5.14 -39.78 25.71
C THR A 357 3.95 -39.49 24.80
N THR A 358 4.18 -39.46 23.48
CA THR A 358 3.10 -39.35 22.51
C THR A 358 2.30 -40.64 22.50
N ILE A 359 0.98 -40.52 22.70
CA ILE A 359 0.06 -41.66 22.71
C ILE A 359 -0.84 -41.69 21.47
N ALA A 360 -0.99 -40.55 20.79
CA ALA A 360 -1.78 -40.46 19.56
C ALA A 360 -1.38 -39.25 18.73
N THR A 361 -1.64 -39.34 17.42
CA THR A 361 -1.57 -38.24 16.46
C THR A 361 -2.90 -38.07 15.72
N PRO A 362 -3.94 -37.48 16.35
CA PRO A 362 -5.22 -37.24 15.69
C PRO A 362 -5.07 -36.40 14.42
N GLY A 363 -5.94 -36.63 13.43
CA GLY A 363 -5.99 -35.84 12.20
C GLY A 363 -6.47 -34.39 12.41
N PRO A 364 -6.55 -33.58 11.34
CA PRO A 364 -6.96 -32.19 11.41
C PRO A 364 -8.41 -32.06 11.90
N ASN A 365 -8.75 -30.94 12.54
CA ASN A 365 -10.06 -30.65 13.14
C ASN A 365 -10.56 -31.64 14.21
N VAL A 366 -9.75 -32.64 14.62
CA VAL A 366 -10.14 -33.56 15.68
C VAL A 366 -10.03 -32.86 17.03
N THR A 367 -11.10 -32.89 17.81
CA THR A 367 -11.22 -32.18 19.10
C THR A 367 -11.42 -33.11 20.31
N SER A 368 -11.33 -34.43 20.12
CA SER A 368 -11.47 -35.41 21.20
C SER A 368 -10.66 -36.67 20.98
N TYR A 369 -10.32 -37.38 22.07
CA TYR A 369 -9.60 -38.65 22.04
C TYR A 369 -9.97 -39.54 23.24
N SER A 370 -10.05 -40.85 23.04
CA SER A 370 -10.31 -41.82 24.12
C SER A 370 -9.08 -42.67 24.42
N ASP A 371 -8.44 -42.41 25.56
CA ASP A 371 -7.26 -43.15 26.02
C ASP A 371 -7.69 -44.34 26.89
N ALA A 372 -7.62 -45.55 26.32
CA ALA A 372 -8.05 -46.79 26.97
C ALA A 372 -6.87 -47.68 27.40
N GLY A 373 -7.15 -48.71 28.19
CA GLY A 373 -6.12 -49.64 28.69
C GLY A 373 -5.30 -49.08 29.86
N LEU A 374 -5.80 -48.05 30.53
CA LEU A 374 -5.14 -47.42 31.66
C LEU A 374 -5.23 -48.30 32.92
N LYS A 375 -4.19 -48.22 33.77
CA LYS A 375 -4.23 -48.83 35.11
C LYS A 375 -5.31 -48.18 35.96
N ARG A 376 -6.03 -48.99 36.76
CA ARG A 376 -7.04 -48.53 37.72
C ARG A 376 -6.41 -47.68 38.82
N ASN A 377 -7.21 -46.78 39.38
CA ASN A 377 -6.82 -45.90 40.50
C ASN A 377 -5.46 -45.20 40.28
N ARG A 378 -5.23 -44.69 39.07
CA ARG A 378 -3.96 -44.06 38.67
C ARG A 378 -4.21 -42.69 38.05
N THR A 379 -3.38 -41.72 38.45
CA THR A 379 -3.36 -40.38 37.85
C THR A 379 -2.45 -40.34 36.63
N TYR A 380 -2.91 -39.66 35.59
CA TYR A 380 -2.20 -39.35 34.37
C TYR A 380 -2.30 -37.84 34.08
N TYR A 381 -1.32 -37.35 33.33
CA TYR A 381 -1.22 -35.97 32.88
C TYR A 381 -1.23 -35.93 31.37
N TYR A 382 -1.98 -35.00 30.78
CA TYR A 382 -2.15 -34.90 29.33
C TYR A 382 -1.85 -33.50 28.85
N ARG A 383 -1.29 -33.40 27.64
CA ARG A 383 -1.14 -32.14 26.91
C ARG A 383 -1.25 -32.39 25.42
N VAL A 384 -1.81 -31.45 24.68
CA VAL A 384 -1.99 -31.55 23.23
C VAL A 384 -1.42 -30.33 22.54
N ARG A 385 -0.82 -30.50 21.37
CA ARG A 385 -0.37 -29.41 20.49
C ARG A 385 -0.76 -29.70 19.04
N ALA A 386 -1.10 -28.68 18.27
CA ALA A 386 -1.28 -28.80 16.83
C ALA A 386 0.08 -28.92 16.12
N PHE A 387 0.11 -29.60 14.98
CA PHE A 387 1.27 -29.67 14.09
C PHE A 387 0.88 -29.49 12.63
N LYS A 388 1.84 -29.02 11.83
CA LYS A 388 1.72 -28.92 10.38
C LYS A 388 2.77 -29.82 9.74
N SER A 389 2.35 -30.76 8.91
CA SER A 389 3.26 -31.65 8.20
C SER A 389 4.09 -30.86 7.20
N GLY A 390 5.39 -31.15 7.16
CA GLY A 390 6.37 -30.41 6.36
C GLY A 390 7.77 -30.96 6.59
N SER A 391 8.77 -30.30 6.04
CA SER A 391 10.20 -30.61 6.29
C SER A 391 10.93 -29.33 6.68
N PRO A 392 11.06 -29.00 7.99
CA PRO A 392 10.65 -29.80 9.15
C PRO A 392 9.15 -29.69 9.49
N THR A 393 8.64 -30.66 10.25
CA THR A 393 7.31 -30.56 10.88
C THR A 393 7.31 -29.42 11.90
N LEU A 394 6.33 -28.54 11.82
CA LEU A 394 6.17 -27.42 12.74
C LEU A 394 5.16 -27.76 13.82
N TYR A 395 5.47 -27.36 15.05
CA TYR A 395 4.63 -27.61 16.21
C TYR A 395 4.27 -26.31 16.91
N SER A 396 3.00 -26.18 17.26
CA SER A 396 2.53 -25.15 18.19
C SER A 396 3.07 -25.38 19.62
N ALA A 397 2.86 -24.40 20.49
CA ALA A 397 2.95 -24.61 21.93
C ALA A 397 1.92 -25.67 22.39
N PHE A 398 2.15 -26.28 23.55
CA PHE A 398 1.14 -27.15 24.14
C PHE A 398 -0.02 -26.35 24.73
N SER A 399 -1.19 -27.00 24.78
CA SER A 399 -2.33 -26.59 25.59
C SER A 399 -1.97 -26.50 27.09
N ASN A 400 -2.96 -26.17 27.92
CA ASN A 400 -2.88 -26.46 29.35
C ASN A 400 -2.56 -27.95 29.59
N THR A 401 -1.84 -28.25 30.67
CA THR A 401 -1.61 -29.63 31.11
C THR A 401 -2.77 -30.08 31.98
N LEU A 402 -3.49 -31.12 31.54
CA LEU A 402 -4.62 -31.70 32.25
C LEU A 402 -4.15 -32.80 33.20
N ARG A 403 -4.61 -32.78 34.45
CA ARG A 403 -4.48 -33.88 35.41
C ARG A 403 -5.80 -34.65 35.49
N ALA A 404 -5.79 -35.96 35.23
CA ALA A 404 -6.98 -36.82 35.28
C ALA A 404 -6.65 -38.20 35.88
N SER A 405 -7.60 -38.81 36.59
CA SER A 405 -7.42 -40.12 37.24
C SER A 405 -8.44 -41.12 36.75
N THR A 406 -8.03 -42.39 36.63
CA THR A 406 -8.95 -43.50 36.45
C THR A 406 -9.72 -43.79 37.73
N GLY A 407 -10.94 -44.30 37.58
CA GLY A 407 -11.76 -44.74 38.70
C GLY A 407 -11.17 -45.96 39.43
N LYS A 408 -11.75 -46.27 40.59
CA LYS A 408 -11.44 -47.49 41.36
C LYS A 408 -11.85 -48.75 40.63
#